data_AF-A0A7X6Q9U3-F1
#
_entry.id   AF-A0A7X6Q9U3-F1
#
_cell.length_a   1.000
_cell.length_b   1.000
_cell.length_c   1.000
_cell.angle_alpha   90.00
_cell.angle_beta   90.00
_cell.angle_gamma   90.00
#
_symmetry.space_group_name_H-M   'P 1'
#
loop_
_entity.id
_entity.type
_entity.pdbx_description
1 polymer ?
#
loop_
_entity_poly.entity_id
_entity_poly.type
_entity_poly.pdbx_seq_one_letter_code
_entity_poly.pdbx_strand_id
1 'polypeptide(L)'
;MKSKNTTIIVVALIFLIVTFAAYFLLNIERTKVSNWSLALIVASELIFFWGLIVASSKDETFRGPFARSGFITVLALYLVANIITMAILGRTLKSLNTLFLAAILINAIAMVLLALVRYFSKRFYAEEVADLATDVMRIGEHALHTLLSNHGKDPTAPVLKKLFEAFKYSEKGVITGHDGELLKAIKVLENTFGEDDEAKDEALSRVESLVEQRNYEVSQKKRGGT
;
A
#
# COMPACT_ATOMS: atom_id res chain seq x y z
N MET A 1 -13.06 6.93 7.21
CA MET A 1 -11.73 7.43 7.62
C MET A 1 -11.73 7.96 9.05
N LYS A 2 -12.65 8.88 9.40
CA LYS A 2 -12.88 9.27 10.80
C LYS A 2 -13.02 8.03 11.70
N SER A 3 -13.85 7.07 11.30
CA SER A 3 -14.06 5.82 12.06
C SER A 3 -12.77 5.04 12.38
N LYS A 4 -11.89 4.80 11.39
CA LYS A 4 -10.64 4.03 11.61
C LYS A 4 -9.67 4.74 12.55
N ASN A 5 -9.45 6.04 12.35
CA ASN A 5 -8.58 6.82 13.23
C ASN A 5 -9.18 6.94 14.64
N THR A 6 -10.51 7.08 14.75
CA THR A 6 -11.21 7.04 16.04
C THR A 6 -11.02 5.70 16.73
N THR A 7 -11.11 4.57 16.02
CA THR A 7 -10.83 3.25 16.62
C THR A 7 -9.39 3.16 17.14
N ILE A 8 -8.39 3.62 16.38
CA ILE A 8 -6.99 3.62 16.82
C ILE A 8 -6.82 4.47 18.08
N ILE A 9 -7.44 5.65 18.14
CA ILE A 9 -7.38 6.54 19.31
C ILE A 9 -8.03 5.88 20.55
N VAL A 10 -9.19 5.24 20.39
CA VAL A 10 -9.87 4.54 21.49
C VAL A 10 -9.00 3.40 22.01
N VAL A 11 -8.40 2.60 21.13
CA VAL A 11 -7.47 1.53 21.51
C VAL A 11 -6.24 2.10 22.21
N ALA A 12 -5.69 3.23 21.73
CA ALA A 12 -4.56 3.91 22.37
C ALA A 12 -4.89 4.34 23.81
N LEU A 13 -6.09 4.88 24.03
CA LEU A 13 -6.53 5.28 25.35
C LEU A 13 -6.68 4.07 26.30
N ILE A 14 -7.24 2.96 25.81
CA ILE A 14 -7.33 1.71 26.59
C ILE A 14 -5.94 1.21 26.97
N PHE A 15 -5.00 1.20 26.03
CA PHE A 15 -3.62 0.80 26.30
C PHE A 15 -2.96 1.68 27.37
N LEU A 16 -3.08 3.00 27.26
CA LEU A 16 -2.57 3.93 28.27
C LEU A 16 -3.17 3.65 29.66
N ILE A 17 -4.49 3.46 29.74
CA ILE A 17 -5.17 3.13 31.00
C ILE A 17 -4.62 1.82 31.57
N VAL A 18 -4.45 0.79 30.75
CA VAL A 18 -3.88 -0.51 31.18
C VAL A 18 -2.44 -0.33 31.66
N THR A 19 -1.62 0.46 30.99
CA THR A 19 -0.22 0.71 31.37
C THR A 19 -0.12 1.46 32.70
N PHE A 20 -0.96 2.49 32.91
CA PHE A 20 -1.05 3.14 34.21
C PHE A 20 -1.59 2.19 35.29
N ALA A 21 -2.65 1.44 35.01
CA ALA A 21 -3.21 0.49 35.96
C ALA A 21 -2.18 -0.58 36.34
N ALA A 22 -1.45 -1.15 35.38
CA ALA A 22 -0.38 -2.11 35.62
C ALA A 22 0.72 -1.52 36.49
N TYR A 23 1.15 -0.28 36.21
CA TYR A 23 2.15 0.41 37.02
C TYR A 23 1.70 0.65 38.48
N PHE A 24 0.42 0.99 38.69
CA PHE A 24 -0.11 1.24 40.05
C PHE A 24 -0.49 -0.04 40.81
N LEU A 25 -0.98 -1.08 40.12
CA LEU A 25 -1.45 -2.35 40.69
C LEU A 25 -0.31 -3.33 40.96
N LEU A 26 0.70 -3.37 40.09
CA LEU A 26 1.91 -4.12 40.38
C LEU A 26 2.64 -3.37 41.48
N ASN A 27 2.39 -3.80 42.72
CA ASN A 27 3.04 -3.31 43.95
C ASN A 27 4.53 -3.70 43.99
N ILE A 28 5.19 -3.75 42.83
CA ILE A 28 6.63 -3.77 42.65
C ILE A 28 7.10 -2.52 43.37
N GLU A 29 7.82 -2.71 44.47
CA GLU A 29 8.44 -1.68 45.28
C GLU A 29 8.72 -0.43 44.43
N ARG A 30 7.88 0.61 44.57
CA ARG A 30 7.97 1.85 43.75
C ARG A 30 9.34 2.53 43.86
N THR A 31 10.14 2.08 44.83
CA THR A 31 11.54 2.44 45.05
C THR A 31 12.52 1.83 44.04
N LYS A 32 12.15 0.73 43.35
CA LYS A 32 13.04 0.03 42.39
C LYS A 32 12.82 0.48 40.95
N VAL A 33 11.57 0.66 40.50
CA VAL A 33 11.28 1.12 39.13
C VAL A 33 11.23 2.64 39.08
N SER A 34 12.22 3.26 38.44
CA SER A 34 12.28 4.70 38.25
C SER A 34 11.06 5.24 37.49
N ASN A 35 10.48 6.36 37.94
CA ASN A 35 9.39 7.06 37.24
C ASN A 35 9.74 7.37 35.77
N TRP A 36 11.03 7.50 35.47
CA TRP A 36 11.53 7.69 34.10
C TRP A 36 11.30 6.49 33.19
N SER A 37 11.37 5.27 33.72
CA SER A 37 11.06 4.05 32.94
C SER A 37 9.59 4.04 32.50
N LEU A 38 8.67 4.47 33.37
CA LEU A 38 7.26 4.62 33.02
C LEU A 38 7.07 5.69 31.94
N ALA A 39 7.71 6.86 32.10
CA ALA A 39 7.61 7.95 31.12
C ALA A 39 8.10 7.51 29.73
N LEU A 40 9.18 6.71 29.66
CA LEU A 40 9.70 6.17 28.40
C LEU A 40 8.76 5.12 27.79
N ILE A 41 8.12 4.27 28.60
CA ILE A 41 7.11 3.33 28.11
C ILE A 41 5.93 4.10 27.51
N VAL A 42 5.37 5.08 28.24
CA VAL A 42 4.28 5.94 27.76
C VAL A 42 4.67 6.67 26.48
N ALA A 43 5.89 7.23 26.40
CA ALA A 43 6.37 7.87 25.19
C ALA A 43 6.42 6.89 23.99
N SER A 44 6.88 5.66 24.21
CA SER A 44 6.95 4.65 23.15
C SER A 44 5.56 4.19 22.69
N GLU A 45 4.57 4.12 23.58
CA GLU A 45 3.15 3.89 23.23
C GLU A 45 2.61 5.03 22.36
N LEU A 46 2.85 6.28 22.74
CA LEU A 46 2.43 7.44 21.96
C LEU A 46 3.04 7.43 20.55
N ILE A 47 4.35 7.12 20.44
CA ILE A 47 5.04 6.99 19.15
C ILE A 47 4.43 5.85 18.33
N PHE A 48 4.13 4.70 18.95
CA PHE A 48 3.50 3.56 18.29
C PHE A 48 2.13 3.94 17.71
N PHE A 49 1.23 4.50 18.52
CA PHE A 49 -0.11 4.86 18.07
C PHE A 49 -0.12 6.02 17.07
N TRP A 50 0.75 7.02 17.26
CA TRP A 50 0.94 8.07 16.25
C TRP A 50 1.42 7.48 14.93
N GLY A 51 2.39 6.57 14.99
CA GLY A 51 2.88 5.83 13.84
C GLY A 51 1.79 5.01 13.14
N LEU A 52 0.89 4.35 13.88
CA LEU A 52 -0.26 3.64 13.30
C LEU A 52 -1.24 4.56 12.56
N ILE A 53 -1.46 5.78 13.09
CA ILE A 53 -2.29 6.78 12.42
C ILE A 53 -1.62 7.22 11.11
N VAL A 54 -0.31 7.49 11.13
CA VAL A 54 0.46 7.86 9.94
C VAL A 54 0.45 6.73 8.91
N ALA A 55 0.70 5.49 9.32
CA ALA A 55 0.63 4.30 8.46
C ALA A 55 -0.79 4.03 7.92
N SER A 56 -1.81 4.64 8.52
CA SER A 56 -3.20 4.53 8.08
C SER A 56 -3.69 5.70 7.25
N SER A 57 -2.85 6.72 7.06
CA SER A 57 -3.14 7.84 6.18
C SER A 57 -3.13 7.41 4.70
N LYS A 58 -3.67 8.27 3.83
CA LYS A 58 -3.67 8.06 2.37
C LYS A 58 -2.34 8.45 1.71
N ASP A 59 -1.28 8.66 2.49
CA ASP A 59 0.00 9.08 1.94
C ASP A 59 0.53 8.07 0.92
N GLU A 60 1.05 8.60 -0.19
CA GLU A 60 1.60 7.77 -1.27
C GLU A 60 2.75 6.90 -0.79
N THR A 61 3.44 7.34 0.27
CA THR A 61 4.52 6.61 0.95
C THR A 61 4.05 5.26 1.53
N PHE A 62 2.76 5.09 1.83
CA PHE A 62 2.19 3.89 2.46
C PHE A 62 1.16 3.16 1.58
N ARG A 63 1.12 3.44 0.27
CA ARG A 63 0.15 2.81 -0.67
C ARG A 63 0.36 1.30 -0.82
N GLY A 64 1.60 0.82 -0.74
CA GLY A 64 1.92 -0.60 -0.87
C GLY A 64 1.62 -1.40 0.41
N PRO A 65 1.03 -2.61 0.29
CA PRO A 65 0.77 -3.48 1.45
C PRO A 65 2.06 -3.81 2.21
N PHE A 66 3.18 -3.99 1.50
CA PHE A 66 4.51 -4.22 2.08
C PHE A 66 5.02 -3.03 2.89
N ALA A 67 4.86 -1.79 2.40
CA ALA A 67 5.27 -0.59 3.12
C ALA A 67 4.53 -0.47 4.46
N ARG A 68 3.22 -0.72 4.41
CA ARG A 68 2.33 -0.61 5.56
C ARG A 68 2.58 -1.70 6.59
N SER A 69 2.67 -2.95 6.16
CA SER A 69 2.94 -4.08 7.07
C SER A 69 4.35 -3.98 7.67
N GLY A 70 5.36 -3.62 6.88
CA GLY A 70 6.72 -3.41 7.34
C GLY A 70 6.80 -2.29 8.39
N PHE A 71 6.17 -1.15 8.14
CA PHE A 71 6.16 -0.01 9.06
C PHE A 71 5.48 -0.37 10.40
N ILE A 72 4.31 -1.02 10.34
CA ILE A 72 3.59 -1.47 11.54
C ILE A 72 4.41 -2.50 12.33
N THR A 73 5.09 -3.42 11.63
CA THR A 73 5.91 -4.46 12.26
C THR A 73 7.08 -3.85 13.01
N VAL A 74 7.80 -2.92 12.39
CA VAL A 74 8.93 -2.23 13.05
C VAL A 74 8.46 -1.43 14.26
N LEU A 75 7.33 -0.74 14.17
CA LEU A 75 6.74 -0.03 15.32
C LEU A 75 6.34 -0.97 16.46
N ALA A 76 5.75 -2.13 16.14
CA ALA A 76 5.39 -3.13 17.14
C ALA A 76 6.64 -3.69 17.84
N LEU A 77 7.68 -4.04 17.07
CA LEU A 77 8.96 -4.49 17.62
C LEU A 77 9.62 -3.42 18.49
N TYR A 78 9.55 -2.15 18.08
CA TYR A 78 10.01 -1.01 18.86
C TYR A 78 9.29 -0.89 20.20
N LEU A 79 7.95 -0.98 20.21
CA LEU A 79 7.16 -0.92 21.44
C LEU A 79 7.50 -2.08 22.38
N VAL A 80 7.54 -3.31 21.85
CA VAL A 80 7.87 -4.50 22.63
C VAL A 80 9.28 -4.43 23.20
N ALA A 81 10.26 -3.99 22.40
CA ALA A 81 11.63 -3.81 22.84
C ALA A 81 11.71 -2.78 23.98
N ASN A 82 11.03 -1.63 23.88
CA ASN A 82 11.00 -0.65 24.95
C ASN A 82 10.36 -1.19 26.23
N ILE A 83 9.20 -1.87 26.13
CA ILE A 83 8.53 -2.46 27.31
C ILE A 83 9.47 -3.46 28.00
N ILE A 84 10.06 -4.38 27.25
CA ILE A 84 10.96 -5.41 27.79
C ILE A 84 12.21 -4.77 28.40
N THR A 85 12.88 -3.87 27.68
CA THR A 85 14.10 -3.21 28.15
C THR A 85 13.84 -2.37 29.39
N MET A 86 12.76 -1.61 29.43
CA MET A 86 12.41 -0.78 30.59
C MET A 86 11.96 -1.62 31.80
N ALA A 87 11.30 -2.76 31.57
CA ALA A 87 10.94 -3.69 32.63
C ALA A 87 12.17 -4.40 33.24
N ILE A 88 13.13 -4.81 32.41
CA ILE A 88 14.35 -5.50 32.86
C ILE A 88 15.34 -4.51 33.49
N LEU A 89 15.74 -3.48 32.75
CA LEU A 89 16.74 -2.51 33.20
C LEU A 89 16.21 -1.64 34.33
N GLY A 90 14.91 -1.32 34.34
CA GLY A 90 14.28 -0.61 35.43
C GLY A 90 14.29 -1.41 36.75
N ARG A 91 14.49 -2.73 36.71
CA ARG A 91 14.63 -3.57 37.91
C ARG A 91 16.09 -3.76 38.34
N THR A 92 17.02 -3.82 37.39
CA THR A 92 18.42 -4.21 37.64
C THR A 92 19.38 -3.04 37.76
N LEU A 93 19.11 -1.92 37.08
CA LEU A 93 20.03 -0.78 36.99
C LEU A 93 19.46 0.44 37.72
N LYS A 94 20.24 0.98 38.65
CA LYS A 94 19.92 2.23 39.36
C LYS A 94 20.34 3.48 38.60
N SER A 95 21.10 3.35 37.52
CA SER A 95 21.62 4.50 36.76
C SER A 95 20.65 4.93 35.66
N LEU A 96 20.14 6.16 35.77
CA LEU A 96 19.28 6.79 34.75
C LEU A 96 19.96 6.85 33.38
N ASN A 97 21.27 7.10 33.35
CA ASN A 97 22.02 7.25 32.11
C ASN A 97 21.95 5.98 31.24
N THR A 98 21.97 4.80 31.87
CA THR A 98 21.92 3.53 31.12
C THR A 98 20.53 3.28 30.53
N LEU A 99 19.46 3.68 31.22
CA LEU A 99 18.09 3.61 30.70
C LEU A 99 17.91 4.50 29.48
N PHE A 100 18.38 5.76 29.55
CA PHE A 100 18.33 6.67 28.42
C PHE A 100 19.20 6.20 27.25
N LEU A 101 20.41 5.70 27.51
CA LEU A 101 21.27 5.14 26.47
C LEU A 101 20.58 3.98 25.74
N ALA A 102 19.95 3.07 26.48
CA ALA A 102 19.22 1.95 25.89
C ALA A 102 18.03 2.43 25.05
N ALA A 103 17.25 3.41 25.55
CA ALA A 103 16.14 4.00 24.79
C ALA A 103 16.62 4.67 23.49
N ILE A 104 17.73 5.40 23.54
CA ILE A 104 18.33 6.06 22.36
C ILE A 104 18.77 5.01 21.34
N LEU A 105 19.42 3.93 21.78
CA LEU A 105 19.84 2.84 20.89
C LEU A 105 18.64 2.15 20.23
N ILE A 106 17.59 1.85 21.00
CA ILE A 106 16.36 1.24 20.45
C ILE A 106 15.71 2.18 19.41
N ASN A 107 15.62 3.48 19.70
CA ASN A 107 15.12 4.46 18.73
C ASN A 107 15.99 4.53 17.47
N ALA A 108 17.31 4.54 17.61
CA ALA A 108 18.23 4.56 16.47
C ALA A 108 18.06 3.34 15.57
N ILE A 109 17.98 2.14 16.16
CA ILE A 109 17.74 0.88 15.43
C ILE A 109 16.38 0.93 14.71
N ALA A 110 15.32 1.37 15.40
CA ALA A 110 14.00 1.48 14.80
C ALA A 110 14.00 2.46 13.61
N MET A 111 14.66 3.62 13.71
CA MET A 111 14.79 4.57 12.61
C MET A 111 15.51 3.97 11.40
N VAL A 112 16.60 3.22 11.62
CA VAL A 112 17.32 2.52 10.54
C VAL A 112 16.41 1.50 9.86
N LEU A 113 15.69 0.68 10.64
CA LEU A 113 14.76 -0.31 10.09
C LEU A 113 13.62 0.35 9.30
N LEU A 114 13.05 1.45 9.79
CA LEU A 114 12.03 2.21 9.06
C LEU A 114 12.57 2.80 7.75
N ALA A 115 13.80 3.30 7.74
CA ALA A 115 14.45 3.78 6.53
C ALA A 115 14.65 2.65 5.51
N LEU A 116 15.04 1.45 5.95
CA LEU A 116 15.16 0.27 5.10
C LEU A 116 13.81 -0.16 4.53
N VAL A 117 12.76 -0.26 5.35
CA VAL A 117 11.40 -0.58 4.89
C VAL A 117 10.97 0.42 3.81
N ARG A 118 11.20 1.72 4.03
CA ARG A 118 10.88 2.76 3.05
C ARG A 118 11.66 2.55 1.74
N TYR A 119 12.95 2.27 1.81
CA TYR A 119 13.78 2.03 0.63
C TYR A 119 13.29 0.82 -0.18
N PHE A 120 13.09 -0.32 0.49
CA PHE A 120 12.62 -1.55 -0.18
C PHE A 120 11.19 -1.43 -0.69
N SER A 121 10.29 -0.76 0.04
CA SER A 121 8.90 -0.61 -0.38
C SER A 121 8.75 0.12 -1.71
N LYS A 122 9.57 1.14 -1.97
CA LYS A 122 9.58 1.84 -3.27
C LYS A 122 9.95 0.91 -4.41
N ARG A 123 10.91 0.01 -4.17
CA ARG A 123 11.39 -0.94 -5.17
C ARG A 123 10.35 -2.02 -5.45
N PHE A 124 9.80 -2.64 -4.40
CA PHE A 124 8.76 -3.68 -4.54
C PHE A 124 7.46 -3.14 -5.13
N TYR A 125 7.05 -1.92 -4.76
CA TYR A 125 5.84 -1.32 -5.33
C TYR A 125 5.97 -1.06 -6.84
N ALA A 126 7.14 -0.65 -7.32
CA ALA A 126 7.36 -0.45 -8.75
C ALA A 126 7.26 -1.77 -9.53
N GLU A 127 7.75 -2.86 -8.96
CA GLU A 127 7.69 -4.21 -9.55
C GLU A 127 6.26 -4.76 -9.54
N GLU A 128 5.57 -4.71 -8.39
CA GLU A 128 4.17 -5.16 -8.25
C GLU A 128 3.22 -4.42 -9.20
N VAL A 129 3.42 -3.11 -9.36
CA VAL A 129 2.62 -2.30 -10.31
C VAL A 129 2.91 -2.67 -11.76
N ALA A 130 4.17 -2.97 -12.11
CA ALA A 130 4.54 -3.39 -13.45
C ALA A 130 3.96 -4.78 -13.79
N ASP A 131 3.96 -5.71 -12.84
CA ASP A 131 3.36 -7.03 -12.98
C ASP A 131 1.84 -6.92 -13.15
N LEU A 132 1.17 -6.13 -12.30
CA LEU A 132 -0.27 -5.88 -12.40
C LEU A 132 -0.65 -5.24 -13.75
N ALA A 133 0.13 -4.26 -14.22
CA ALA A 133 -0.08 -3.64 -15.52
C ALA A 133 0.05 -4.67 -16.66
N THR A 134 1.03 -5.56 -16.55
CA THR A 134 1.26 -6.62 -17.54
C THR A 134 0.11 -7.62 -17.55
N ASP A 135 -0.41 -8.01 -16.38
CA ASP A 135 -1.54 -8.92 -16.28
C ASP A 135 -2.84 -8.30 -16.83
N VAL A 136 -3.12 -7.04 -16.51
CA VAL A 136 -4.29 -6.32 -17.03
C VAL A 136 -4.25 -6.25 -18.56
N MET A 137 -3.08 -5.93 -19.13
CA MET A 137 -2.89 -5.94 -20.59
C MET A 137 -3.05 -7.35 -21.15
N ARG A 138 -2.47 -8.38 -20.52
CA ARG A 138 -2.60 -9.77 -21.00
C ARG A 138 -4.06 -10.23 -21.04
N ILE A 139 -4.88 -9.84 -20.06
CA ILE A 139 -6.32 -10.13 -20.04
C ILE A 139 -7.03 -9.46 -21.22
N GLY A 140 -6.78 -8.17 -21.46
CA GLY A 140 -7.38 -7.44 -22.57
C GLY A 140 -6.94 -7.98 -23.94
N GLU A 141 -5.66 -8.32 -24.09
CA GLU A 141 -5.11 -8.93 -25.31
C GLU A 141 -5.77 -10.28 -25.59
N HIS A 142 -5.93 -11.12 -24.56
CA HIS A 142 -6.60 -12.41 -24.71
C HIS A 142 -8.06 -12.24 -25.12
N ALA A 143 -8.80 -11.33 -24.49
CA ALA A 143 -10.20 -11.02 -24.83
C ALA A 143 -10.35 -10.60 -26.31
N LEU A 144 -9.54 -9.65 -26.76
CA LEU A 144 -9.53 -9.20 -28.16
C LEU A 144 -9.11 -10.30 -29.13
N HIS A 145 -8.14 -11.14 -28.76
CA HIS A 145 -7.73 -12.30 -29.57
C HIS A 145 -8.87 -13.32 -29.71
N THR A 146 -9.59 -13.62 -28.62
CA THR A 146 -10.74 -14.52 -28.64
C THR A 146 -11.87 -13.95 -29.49
N LEU A 147 -12.19 -12.66 -29.36
CA LEU A 147 -13.14 -11.97 -30.22
C LEU A 147 -12.78 -12.09 -31.70
N LEU A 148 -11.52 -11.82 -32.06
CA LEU A 148 -11.05 -11.91 -33.43
C LEU A 148 -11.12 -13.34 -33.97
N SER A 149 -10.84 -14.34 -33.13
CA SER A 149 -10.93 -15.75 -33.50
C SER A 149 -12.37 -16.19 -33.75
N ASN A 150 -13.31 -15.71 -32.93
CA ASN A 150 -14.73 -16.08 -33.01
C ASN A 150 -15.46 -15.34 -34.15
N HIS A 151 -15.06 -14.10 -34.44
CA HIS A 151 -15.72 -13.22 -35.40
C HIS A 151 -14.86 -12.86 -36.62
N GLY A 152 -13.84 -13.67 -36.93
CA GLY A 152 -12.88 -13.38 -38.02
C GLY A 152 -13.47 -13.34 -39.44
N LYS A 153 -14.75 -13.67 -39.62
CA LYS A 153 -15.49 -13.58 -40.89
C LYS A 153 -16.49 -12.41 -40.92
N ASP A 154 -16.61 -11.67 -39.83
CA ASP A 154 -17.50 -10.51 -39.70
C ASP A 154 -16.95 -9.32 -40.51
N PRO A 155 -17.81 -8.47 -41.12
CA PRO A 155 -17.40 -7.20 -41.74
C PRO A 155 -16.49 -6.33 -40.86
N THR A 156 -16.64 -6.41 -39.54
CA THR A 156 -15.86 -5.66 -38.53
C THR A 156 -14.47 -6.26 -38.25
N ALA A 157 -14.16 -7.46 -38.75
CA ALA A 157 -12.90 -8.15 -38.51
C ALA A 157 -11.62 -7.33 -38.83
N PRO A 158 -11.57 -6.49 -39.90
CA PRO A 158 -10.41 -5.64 -40.16
C PRO A 158 -10.17 -4.60 -39.05
N VAL A 159 -11.24 -4.00 -38.53
CA VAL A 159 -11.19 -2.99 -37.45
C VAL A 159 -10.75 -3.66 -36.15
N LEU A 160 -11.34 -4.82 -35.84
CA LEU A 160 -10.98 -5.61 -34.66
C LEU A 160 -9.53 -6.09 -34.71
N LYS A 161 -9.03 -6.47 -35.90
CA LYS A 161 -7.62 -6.83 -36.08
C LYS A 161 -6.68 -5.64 -35.84
N LYS A 162 -7.01 -4.46 -36.38
CA LYS A 162 -6.27 -3.22 -36.13
C LYS A 162 -6.22 -2.90 -34.63
N LEU A 163 -7.37 -3.02 -33.95
CA LEU A 163 -7.48 -2.80 -32.51
C LEU A 163 -6.64 -3.80 -31.71
N PHE A 164 -6.70 -5.08 -32.06
CA PHE A 164 -5.88 -6.12 -31.45
C PHE A 164 -4.39 -5.84 -31.62
N GLU A 165 -3.94 -5.46 -32.81
CA GLU A 165 -2.53 -5.11 -33.05
C GLU A 165 -2.11 -3.88 -32.25
N ALA A 166 -2.94 -2.82 -32.24
CA ALA A 166 -2.68 -1.62 -31.43
C ALA A 166 -2.55 -1.94 -29.94
N PHE A 167 -3.39 -2.86 -29.44
CA PHE A 167 -3.34 -3.31 -28.06
C PHE A 167 -2.11 -4.20 -27.77
N LYS A 168 -1.82 -5.16 -28.64
CA LYS A 168 -0.70 -6.12 -28.52
C LYS A 168 0.66 -5.43 -28.47
N TYR A 169 0.84 -4.39 -29.29
CA TYR A 169 2.07 -3.61 -29.37
C TYR A 169 2.09 -2.41 -28.42
N SER A 170 1.06 -2.24 -27.59
CA SER A 170 1.06 -1.24 -26.54
C SER A 170 2.03 -1.61 -25.41
N GLU A 171 2.54 -0.60 -24.70
CA GLU A 171 3.45 -0.82 -23.57
C GLU A 171 2.73 -1.54 -22.41
N LYS A 172 3.29 -2.63 -21.90
CA LYS A 172 2.63 -3.46 -20.86
C LYS A 172 3.05 -3.15 -19.42
N GLY A 173 4.20 -2.51 -19.22
CA GLY A 173 4.79 -2.29 -17.89
C GLY A 173 4.32 -1.03 -17.15
N VAL A 174 3.30 -0.32 -17.63
CA VAL A 174 2.83 0.95 -17.05
C VAL A 174 1.33 0.89 -16.83
N ILE A 175 0.91 1.06 -15.58
CA ILE A 175 -0.52 1.19 -15.22
C ILE A 175 -0.99 2.62 -15.49
N THR A 176 -2.16 2.75 -16.09
CA THR A 176 -2.81 4.03 -16.41
C THR A 176 -4.13 4.19 -15.67
N GLY A 177 -4.67 5.41 -15.62
CA GLY A 177 -6.00 5.64 -15.04
C GLY A 177 -7.11 4.94 -15.84
N HIS A 178 -6.84 4.67 -17.12
CA HIS A 178 -7.81 4.15 -18.08
C HIS A 178 -7.84 2.63 -18.20
N ASP A 179 -6.86 1.90 -17.64
CA ASP A 179 -6.77 0.44 -17.81
C ASP A 179 -8.03 -0.31 -17.33
N GLY A 180 -8.64 0.15 -16.23
CA GLY A 180 -9.88 -0.43 -15.71
C GLY A 180 -11.12 -0.13 -16.56
N GLU A 181 -11.17 1.06 -17.17
CA GLU A 181 -12.25 1.42 -18.11
C GLU A 181 -12.09 0.70 -19.45
N LEU A 182 -10.86 0.53 -19.90
CA LEU A 182 -10.50 -0.20 -21.12
C LEU A 182 -10.95 -1.66 -21.03
N LEU A 183 -10.68 -2.36 -19.93
CA LEU A 183 -11.18 -3.73 -19.72
C LEU A 183 -12.70 -3.80 -19.71
N LYS A 184 -13.38 -2.83 -19.10
CA LYS A 184 -14.86 -2.77 -19.13
C LYS A 184 -15.37 -2.55 -20.54
N ALA A 185 -14.75 -1.66 -21.31
CA ALA A 185 -15.12 -1.38 -22.69
C ALA A 185 -14.92 -2.60 -23.59
N ILE A 186 -13.82 -3.35 -23.42
CA ILE A 186 -13.60 -4.63 -24.13
C ILE A 186 -14.71 -5.63 -23.79
N LYS A 187 -15.11 -5.73 -22.51
CA LYS A 187 -16.21 -6.63 -22.12
C LYS A 187 -17.57 -6.18 -22.68
N VAL A 188 -17.81 -4.87 -22.79
CA VAL A 188 -19.01 -4.36 -23.45
C VAL A 188 -18.98 -4.73 -24.93
N LEU A 189 -17.83 -4.53 -25.59
CA LEU A 189 -17.61 -4.93 -26.97
C LEU A 189 -17.93 -6.42 -27.17
N GLU A 190 -17.44 -7.31 -26.28
CA GLU A 190 -17.76 -8.73 -26.32
C GLU A 190 -19.27 -9.02 -26.32
N ASN A 191 -20.06 -8.27 -25.54
CA ASN A 191 -21.50 -8.47 -25.44
C ASN A 191 -22.28 -7.88 -26.62
N THR A 192 -21.74 -6.85 -27.29
CA THR A 192 -22.37 -6.23 -28.46
C THR A 192 -22.26 -7.07 -29.74
N PHE A 193 -21.39 -8.09 -29.75
CA PHE A 193 -21.31 -9.06 -30.85
C PHE A 193 -22.56 -9.97 -30.87
N GLY A 194 -23.59 -9.53 -31.59
CA GLY A 194 -24.92 -10.15 -31.66
C GLY A 194 -26.05 -9.13 -31.72
N GLU A 195 -25.75 -7.86 -31.43
CA GLU A 195 -26.67 -6.73 -31.52
C GLU A 195 -26.59 -6.05 -32.91
N ASP A 196 -27.23 -4.88 -33.07
CA ASP A 196 -27.17 -4.12 -34.31
C ASP A 196 -25.75 -3.57 -34.61
N ASP A 197 -25.55 -3.10 -35.83
CA ASP A 197 -24.23 -2.64 -36.28
C ASP A 197 -23.83 -1.28 -35.67
N GLU A 198 -24.80 -0.46 -35.24
CA GLU A 198 -24.54 0.86 -34.64
C GLU A 198 -23.95 0.72 -33.23
N ALA A 199 -24.50 -0.19 -32.42
CA ALA A 199 -23.99 -0.49 -31.08
C ALA A 199 -22.58 -1.09 -31.10
N LYS A 200 -22.27 -1.93 -32.10
CA LYS A 200 -20.93 -2.49 -32.31
C LYS A 200 -19.92 -1.41 -32.68
N ASP A 201 -20.27 -0.52 -33.60
CA ASP A 201 -19.41 0.57 -34.04
C ASP A 201 -19.11 1.55 -32.90
N GLU A 202 -20.11 1.87 -32.06
CA GLU A 202 -19.92 2.69 -30.86
C GLU A 202 -18.96 2.01 -29.87
N ALA A 203 -19.15 0.71 -29.60
CA ALA A 203 -18.29 -0.05 -28.70
C ALA A 203 -16.85 -0.12 -29.22
N LEU A 204 -16.64 -0.37 -30.51
CA LEU A 204 -15.33 -0.37 -31.16
C LEU A 204 -14.64 0.99 -31.04
N SER A 205 -15.35 2.07 -31.38
CA SER A 205 -14.83 3.44 -31.28
C SER A 205 -14.45 3.78 -29.85
N ARG A 206 -15.25 3.34 -28.87
CA ARG A 206 -14.96 3.57 -27.45
C ARG A 206 -13.67 2.87 -27.04
N VAL A 207 -13.47 1.60 -27.41
CA VAL A 207 -12.22 0.88 -27.09
C VAL A 207 -11.02 1.53 -27.79
N GLU A 208 -11.13 1.92 -29.06
CA GLU A 208 -10.05 2.61 -29.79
C GLU A 208 -9.66 3.92 -29.08
N SER A 209 -10.63 4.74 -28.70
CA SER A 209 -10.37 6.00 -27.96
C SER A 209 -9.65 5.78 -26.63
N LEU A 210 -10.00 4.71 -25.90
CA LEU A 210 -9.38 4.38 -24.61
C LEU A 210 -7.95 3.84 -24.80
N VAL A 211 -7.69 3.08 -25.87
CA VAL A 211 -6.33 2.64 -26.22
C VAL A 211 -5.45 3.85 -26.56
N GLU A 212 -5.96 4.81 -27.32
CA GLU A 212 -5.21 6.04 -27.64
C GLU A 212 -4.92 6.88 -26.41
N GLN A 213 -5.93 7.11 -25.56
CA GLN A 213 -5.76 7.84 -24.28
C GLN A 213 -4.73 7.16 -23.39
N ARG A 214 -4.80 5.83 -23.27
CA ARG A 214 -3.81 5.04 -22.54
C ARG A 214 -2.40 5.25 -23.11
N ASN A 215 -2.23 5.11 -24.42
CA ASN A 215 -0.92 5.25 -25.06
C ASN A 215 -0.34 6.66 -24.86
N TYR A 216 -1.19 7.69 -24.88
CA TYR A 216 -0.82 9.04 -24.55
C TYR A 216 -0.35 9.17 -23.09
N GLU A 217 -1.11 8.65 -22.11
CA GLU A 217 -0.71 8.68 -20.70
C GLU A 217 0.61 7.94 -20.45
N VAL A 218 0.80 6.76 -21.05
CA VAL A 218 2.06 6.02 -20.95
C VAL A 218 3.21 6.85 -21.50
N SER A 219 3.02 7.51 -22.65
CA SER A 219 4.05 8.37 -23.24
C SER A 219 4.40 9.56 -22.34
N GLN A 220 3.41 10.14 -21.66
CA GLN A 220 3.60 11.22 -20.70
C GLN A 220 4.35 10.75 -19.46
N LYS A 221 3.96 9.61 -18.87
CA LYS A 221 4.63 9.01 -17.71
C LYS A 221 6.10 8.69 -18.00
N LYS A 222 6.41 8.17 -19.20
CA LYS A 222 7.80 7.93 -19.63
C LYS A 222 8.63 9.21 -19.76
N ARG A 223 8.00 10.36 -20.04
CA ARG A 223 8.66 11.67 -20.11
C ARG A 223 8.78 12.37 -18.76
N GLY A 224 8.36 11.72 -17.67
CA GLY A 224 8.35 12.32 -16.33
C GLY A 224 7.11 13.18 -16.04
N GLY A 225 6.06 13.09 -16.88
CA GLY A 225 4.75 13.62 -16.54
C GLY A 225 4.17 12.82 -15.37
N THR A 226 3.88 13.52 -14.27
CA THR A 226 3.19 12.96 -13.10
C THR A 226 1.74 12.65 -13.41
#